data_AF-A0A6I2W1G7-F1
#
_entry.id   AF-A0A6I2W1G7-F1
#
_cell.length_a   1.000
_cell.length_b   1.000
_cell.length_c   1.000
_cell.angle_alpha   90.00
_cell.angle_beta   90.00
_cell.angle_gamma   90.00
#
_symmetry.space_group_name_H-M   'P 1'
#
loop_
_entity.id
_entity.type
_entity.pdbx_description
1 polymer ?
#
loop_
_entity_poly.entity_id
_entity_poly.type
_entity_poly.pdbx_seq_one_letter_code
_entity_poly.pdbx_strand_id
1 'polypeptide(L)' 'MFEPVAAVDCGTNSIRLLVATVNDQGQLVDLDRRMIVIRLGEGVDKTGMISPAALDRAFAA' A
#
# COMPACT_ATOMS: atom_id res chain seq x y z
N MET A 1 -15.22 -3.45 -20.39
CA MET A 1 -14.56 -3.06 -19.12
C MET A 1 -14.33 -4.30 -18.27
N PHE A 2 -13.07 -4.55 -17.92
CA PHE A 2 -12.67 -5.71 -17.11
C PHE A 2 -13.03 -5.50 -15.63
N GLU A 3 -13.13 -6.60 -14.86
CA GLU A 3 -13.33 -6.48 -13.41
C GLU A 3 -12.19 -5.69 -12.76
N PRO A 4 -12.49 -4.75 -11.85
CA PRO A 4 -11.47 -4.03 -11.10
C PRO A 4 -10.55 -4.97 -10.33
N VAL A 5 -9.25 -4.69 -10.38
CA VAL A 5 -8.22 -5.34 -9.57
C VAL A 5 -7.62 -4.35 -8.60
N ALA A 6 -7.10 -4.86 -7.49
CA ALA A 6 -6.41 -4.06 -6.49
C ALA A 6 -4.99 -4.61 -6.24
N ALA A 7 -4.04 -3.70 -6.06
CA ALA A 7 -2.70 -3.99 -5.60
C ALA A 7 -2.42 -3.22 -4.30
N VAL A 8 -1.93 -3.93 -3.29
CA VAL A 8 -1.44 -3.35 -2.04
C VAL A 8 0.06 -3.60 -1.95
N ASP A 9 0.82 -2.53 -1.76
CA ASP A 9 2.28 -2.57 -1.56
C ASP A 9 2.61 -2.07 -0.15
N CYS A 10 3.17 -2.95 0.67
CA CYS A 10 3.53 -2.67 2.06
C CYS A 10 5.04 -2.46 2.18
N GLY A 11 5.46 -1.21 2.05
CA GLY A 11 6.86 -0.82 2.16
C GLY A 11 7.27 -0.41 3.57
N THR A 12 8.57 -0.18 3.77
CA THR A 12 9.12 0.27 5.06
C THR A 12 8.66 1.68 5.44
N ASN A 13 8.38 2.56 4.47
CA ASN A 13 7.96 3.93 4.74
C ASN A 13 6.45 4.14 4.55
N SER A 14 5.85 3.47 3.57
CA SER A 14 4.47 3.72 3.15
C SER A 14 3.75 2.43 2.76
N ILE A 15 2.44 2.40 3.01
CA ILE A 15 1.52 1.45 2.38
C ILE A 15 0.86 2.17 1.20
N ARG A 16 0.76 1.48 0.06
CA ARG A 16 0.15 1.99 -1.17
C ARG A 16 -1.00 1.10 -1.59
N LEU A 17 -2.08 1.71 -2.09
CA LEU A 17 -3.20 1.04 -2.73
C LEU A 17 -3.33 1.57 -4.16
N LEU A 18 -3.50 0.68 -5.11
CA LEU A 18 -4.00 0.98 -6.44
C LEU A 18 -5.15 0.06 -6.76
N VAL A 19 -6.34 0.62 -6.96
CA VAL A 19 -7.47 -0.05 -7.59
C VAL A 19 -7.53 0.43 -9.03
N ALA A 20 -7.54 -0.49 -9.99
CA ALA A 20 -7.56 -0.16 -11.40
C ALA A 20 -8.42 -1.16 -12.19
N THR A 21 -8.89 -0.74 -13.35
CA THR A 21 -9.52 -1.60 -14.36
C THR A 21 -8.78 -1.44 -15.69
N VAL A 22 -9.16 -2.24 -16.68
CA VAL A 22 -8.70 -2.09 -18.06
C VAL A 22 -9.88 -1.62 -18.91
N ASN A 23 -9.69 -0.54 -19.66
CA ASN A 23 -10.70 -0.03 -20.60
C ASN A 23 -10.77 -0.90 -21.87
N ASP A 24 -11.73 -0.62 -22.75
CA ASP A 24 -11.94 -1.42 -23.96
C ASP A 24 -10.79 -1.30 -24.99
N GLN A 25 -9.88 -0.34 -24.80
CA GLN A 25 -8.65 -0.17 -25.59
C GLN A 25 -7.45 -0.92 -24.98
N GLY A 26 -7.65 -1.67 -23.90
CA GLY A 26 -6.58 -2.41 -23.23
C GLY A 26 -5.69 -1.56 -22.33
N GLN A 27 -6.10 -0.34 -21.98
CA GLN A 27 -5.32 0.57 -21.13
C GLN A 27 -5.73 0.45 -19.67
N LEU A 28 -4.75 0.51 -18.78
CA LEU A 28 -4.98 0.58 -17.34
C LEU A 28 -5.61 1.94 -16.97
N VAL A 29 -6.70 1.90 -16.22
CA VAL A 29 -7.41 3.08 -15.71
C VAL A 29 -7.44 2.99 -14.19
N ASP A 30 -6.85 3.99 -13.52
CA ASP A 30 -6.89 4.14 -12.08
C ASP A 30 -8.33 4.46 -11.62
N LEU A 31 -8.82 3.71 -10.64
CA LEU A 31 -10.11 3.92 -9.97
C LEU A 31 -9.94 4.52 -8.57
N ASP A 32 -8.91 4.06 -7.85
CA ASP A 32 -8.51 4.64 -6.56
C ASP A 32 -7.00 4.46 -6.40
N ARG A 33 -6.33 5.50 -5.92
CA ARG A 33 -4.89 5.50 -5.67
C ARG A 33 -4.61 6.18 -4.35
N ARG A 34 -4.06 5.43 -3.40
CA ARG A 34 -3.71 5.94 -2.07
C ARG A 34 -2.26 5.64 -1.74
N MET A 35 -1.67 6.53 -0.96
CA MET A 35 -0.36 6.33 -0.36
C MET A 35 -0.41 6.90 1.05
N ILE A 36 -0.15 6.05 2.05
CA ILE A 36 -0.20 6.42 3.46
C ILE A 36 1.19 6.17 4.03
N VAL A 37 1.80 7.23 4.57
CA VAL A 37 3.10 7.15 5.24
C VAL A 37 2.88 6.65 6.67
N ILE A 38 3.27 5.41 6.95
CA ILE A 38 3.14 4.79 8.27
C ILE A 38 4.47 4.42 8.92
N ARG A 39 5.58 4.49 8.17
CA ARG A 39 6.95 4.19 8.66
C ARG A 39 7.06 2.85 9.39
N LEU A 40 6.62 1.76 8.75
CA LEU A 40 6.67 0.40 9.30
C LEU A 40 8.08 -0.01 9.72
N GLY A 41 9.07 0.41 8.93
CA GLY A 41 10.48 0.07 9.11
C GLY A 41 11.20 0.91 10.16
N GLU A 42 10.52 1.75 10.94
CA GLU A 42 11.17 2.56 11.96
C GLU A 42 11.91 1.67 12.98
N GLY A 43 13.21 1.90 13.15
CA GLY A 43 14.04 1.17 14.11
C GLY A 43 14.31 -0.31 13.78
N VAL A 44 13.82 -0.82 12.64
CA VAL A 44 14.06 -2.22 12.23
C VAL A 44 15.55 -2.46 11.95
N ASP A 45 16.26 -1.47 11.42
CA ASP A 45 17.71 -1.52 11.17
C ASP A 45 18.52 -1.81 12.44
N LYS A 46 18.06 -1.30 13.59
CA LYS A 46 18.73 -1.47 14.89
C LYS A 46 18.23 -2.67 15.68
N THR A 47 16.92 -2.95 15.61
CA THR A 47 16.27 -3.93 16.48
C THR A 47 15.99 -5.27 15.80
N GLY A 48 16.02 -5.30 14.47
CA GLY A 48 15.58 -6.45 13.67
C GLY A 48 14.07 -6.73 13.73
N MET A 49 13.29 -5.88 14.41
CA MET A 49 11.87 -6.13 14.72
C MET A 49 11.01 -4.91 14.37
N ILE A 50 9.78 -5.15 13.92
CA ILE A 50 8.78 -4.11 13.73
C ILE A 50 8.19 -3.74 15.10
N SER A 51 8.14 -2.45 15.42
CA SER A 51 7.60 -1.98 16.70
C SER A 51 6.07 -2.15 16.77
N PRO A 52 5.48 -2.35 17.97
CA PRO A 52 4.02 -2.37 18.12
C PRO A 52 3.35 -1.09 17.60
N ALA A 53 3.94 0.08 17.87
CA ALA A 53 3.40 1.35 17.40
C ALA A 53 3.42 1.47 15.86
N ALA A 54 4.42 0.88 15.19
CA ALA A 54 4.47 0.83 13.74
C ALA A 54 3.39 -0.10 13.15
N LEU A 55 3.11 -1.22 13.82
CA LEU A 55 2.00 -2.12 13.48
C LEU A 55 0.64 -1.44 13.66
N ASP A 56 0.42 -0.73 14.77
CA ASP A 56 -0.83 -0.02 15.03
C ASP A 56 -1.16 1.00 13.92
N ARG A 57 -0.15 1.74 13.44
CA ARG A 57 -0.33 2.65 12.29
C ARG A 57 -0.62 1.91 11.00
N ALA A 58 -0.01 0.74 10.78
CA ALA A 58 -0.26 -0.08 9.60
C ALA A 58 -1.67 -0.68 9.60
N PHE A 59 -2.20 -1.10 10.76
CA PHE A 59 -3.57 -1.64 10.87
C PHE A 59 -4.65 -0.57 10.76
N ALA A 60 -4.32 0.68 11.08
CA ALA A 60 -5.23 1.82 10.95
C ALA A 60 -5.24 2.46 9.55
N ALA A 61 -4.35 2.04 8.65
CA ALA A 61 -4.20 2.56 7.29
C ALA A 61 -5.19 1.90 6.31
#